data_AF-A0A3N5YW19-F1
#
_entry.id   AF-A0A3N5YW19-F1
#
_cell.length_a   1.000
_cell.length_b   1.000
_cell.length_c   1.000
_cell.angle_alpha   90.00
_cell.angle_beta   90.00
_cell.angle_gamma   90.00
#
_symmetry.space_group_name_H-M   'P 1'
#
loop_
_entity.id
_entity.type
_entity.pdbx_description
1 polymer ?
#
loop_
_entity_poly.entity_id
_entity_poly.type
_entity_poly.pdbx_seq_one_letter_code
_entity_poly.pdbx_strand_id
1 'polypeptide(L)'
;MQRFIASACSGAPAAATAVHGVFAQDYGSIGDEGLGERLEQMSQLLSAMQASPAGAKLIEAVLQRVQNGVDQLPPDLLNDVVVEKNEVKVWEGGRERVLGRVEENLARAIDTAKDHAALRRKLQSAAGEEPIYLSRDPATLAAFFDLPLPDMEAILSLFRGCFDHRGNFQKPLFEKRVPELATYHKKIFAVLWEFLKDMPHRVDRLSFLNSLQLMIKEIRQPLQAVRILLSDFMGDPAQVSYPDRNAMMLCTQLLRTYTKEINVDIELTPEEILRVYTGLDGQVVNYAGWKVNGDQKRFLTKIVSIRKRITAALDPGLAGAAAMPLKFLLALEREVHIFLALGGGRTAESILHSALGVYGSPESLFYSAEEGRRNFYALLQHLSVLIRGIGRVGTEVDLLLIDRVRWGVPESPLCPLPPAAATRCG
;
A
#
# COMPACT_ATOMS: atom_id res chain seq x y z
N MET A 1 25.91 11.10 28.76
CA MET A 1 24.52 11.43 28.40
C MET A 1 23.51 10.57 29.17
N GLN A 2 23.55 9.24 29.05
CA GLN A 2 22.61 8.32 29.73
C GLN A 2 22.48 8.56 31.26
N ARG A 3 23.60 8.70 31.99
CA ARG A 3 23.60 9.01 33.43
C ARG A 3 22.97 10.37 33.78
N PHE A 4 23.09 11.37 32.90
CA PHE A 4 22.49 12.69 33.10
C PHE A 4 20.98 12.66 32.89
N ILE A 5 20.51 11.89 31.90
CA ILE A 5 19.07 11.71 31.65
C ILE A 5 18.42 10.88 32.76
N ALA A 6 19.06 9.80 33.19
CA ALA A 6 18.58 9.00 34.33
C ALA A 6 18.48 9.83 35.62
N SER A 7 19.45 10.73 35.86
CA SER A 7 19.39 11.69 36.98
C SER A 7 18.25 12.71 36.82
N ALA A 8 18.08 13.26 35.61
CA ALA A 8 17.02 14.24 35.31
C ALA A 8 15.59 13.66 35.39
N CYS A 9 15.45 12.33 35.26
CA CYS A 9 14.20 11.59 35.33
C CYS A 9 14.07 10.73 36.61
N SER A 10 14.91 10.96 37.62
CA SER A 10 15.00 10.12 38.84
C SER A 10 13.70 10.01 39.67
N GLY A 11 12.72 10.89 39.44
CA GLY A 11 11.37 10.81 40.03
C GLY A 11 10.39 9.85 39.32
N ALA A 12 10.79 9.22 38.20
CA ALA A 12 9.93 8.33 37.41
C ALA A 12 10.61 6.97 37.19
N PRO A 13 10.28 5.93 37.98
CA PRO A 13 10.91 4.60 37.89
C PRO A 13 10.82 3.97 36.49
N ALA A 14 9.69 4.15 35.81
CA ALA A 14 9.49 3.70 34.43
C ALA A 14 10.45 4.36 33.42
N ALA A 15 10.87 5.61 33.68
CA ALA A 15 11.82 6.33 32.83
C ALA A 15 13.24 5.76 32.93
N ALA A 16 13.63 5.19 34.08
CA ALA A 16 14.97 4.59 34.24
C ALA A 16 15.14 3.33 33.36
N THR A 17 14.12 2.48 33.30
CA THR A 17 14.09 1.32 32.39
C THR A 17 14.02 1.77 30.93
N ALA A 18 13.26 2.82 30.65
CA ALA A 18 13.17 3.40 29.31
C ALA A 18 14.49 4.01 28.81
N VAL A 19 15.30 4.62 29.68
CA VAL A 19 16.64 5.12 29.31
C VAL A 19 17.54 4.00 28.80
N HIS A 20 17.45 2.78 29.35
CA HIS A 20 18.22 1.65 28.82
C HIS A 20 17.73 1.22 27.43
N GLY A 21 16.41 1.17 27.23
CA GLY A 21 15.83 0.80 25.95
C GLY A 21 16.12 1.80 24.82
N VAL A 22 16.00 3.11 25.11
CA VAL A 22 16.24 4.16 24.10
C VAL A 22 17.71 4.22 23.67
N PHE A 23 18.64 3.94 24.59
CA PHE A 23 20.07 4.00 24.31
C PHE A 23 20.67 2.66 23.87
N ALA A 24 19.87 1.59 23.79
CA ALA A 24 20.32 0.31 23.26
C ALA A 24 20.86 0.47 21.83
N GLN A 25 21.77 -0.42 21.42
CA GLN A 25 22.33 -0.46 20.06
C GLN A 25 21.69 -1.57 19.21
N ASP A 26 20.62 -2.18 19.71
CA ASP A 26 20.01 -3.40 19.17
C ASP A 26 18.81 -3.12 18.24
N TYR A 27 18.61 -1.86 17.83
CA TYR A 27 17.48 -1.42 17.01
C TYR A 27 17.29 -2.24 15.73
N GLY A 28 18.39 -2.59 15.05
CA GLY A 28 18.34 -3.41 13.84
C GLY A 28 17.98 -4.89 14.07
N SER A 29 18.00 -5.35 15.32
CA SER A 29 17.71 -6.74 15.72
C SER A 29 16.39 -6.89 16.49
N ILE A 30 15.61 -5.82 16.63
CA ILE A 30 14.28 -5.87 17.24
C ILE A 30 13.37 -6.73 16.35
N GLY A 31 12.63 -7.66 16.96
CA GLY A 31 11.59 -8.45 16.31
C GLY A 31 10.19 -7.89 16.55
N ASP A 32 9.17 -8.54 15.96
CA ASP A 32 7.75 -8.15 16.03
C ASP A 32 7.27 -7.89 17.48
N GLU A 33 7.69 -8.73 18.43
CA GLU A 33 7.26 -8.66 19.84
C GLU A 33 7.95 -7.55 20.65
N GLY A 34 9.16 -7.13 20.25
CA GLY A 34 9.96 -6.15 20.98
C GLY A 34 9.68 -4.70 20.58
N LEU A 35 9.07 -4.47 19.41
CA LEU A 35 8.84 -3.13 18.88
C LEU A 35 7.84 -2.34 19.74
N GLY A 36 6.75 -2.98 20.14
CA GLY A 36 5.72 -2.36 20.97
C GLY A 36 6.28 -1.85 22.29
N GLU A 37 7.03 -2.70 22.99
CA GLU A 37 7.67 -2.35 24.25
C GLU A 37 8.70 -1.23 24.09
N ARG A 38 9.49 -1.26 23.01
CA ARG A 38 10.51 -0.24 22.74
C ARG A 38 9.88 1.14 22.50
N LEU A 39 8.82 1.20 21.71
CA LEU A 39 8.09 2.46 21.43
C LEU A 39 7.37 2.97 22.69
N GLU A 40 6.83 2.08 23.50
CA GLU A 40 6.23 2.43 24.79
C GLU A 40 7.27 3.04 25.74
N GLN A 41 8.46 2.42 25.86
CA GLN A 41 9.59 2.95 26.63
C GLN A 41 9.98 4.36 26.14
N MET A 42 10.12 4.56 24.83
CA MET A 42 10.42 5.89 24.27
C MET A 42 9.38 6.94 24.67
N SER A 43 8.09 6.58 24.57
CA SER A 43 7.00 7.48 24.92
C SER A 43 7.03 7.87 26.41
N GLN A 44 7.25 6.89 27.28
CA GLN A 44 7.37 7.10 28.73
C GLN A 44 8.56 7.99 29.08
N LEU A 45 9.72 7.78 28.43
CA LEU A 45 10.89 8.62 28.64
C LEU A 45 10.65 10.06 28.22
N LEU A 46 10.13 10.29 27.02
CA LEU A 46 9.86 11.64 26.51
C LEU A 46 8.85 12.38 27.39
N SER A 47 7.78 11.69 27.82
CA SER A 47 6.78 12.24 28.74
C SER A 47 7.42 12.63 30.08
N ALA A 48 8.27 11.78 30.66
CA ALA A 48 8.97 12.08 31.91
C ALA A 48 9.97 13.24 31.77
N MET A 49 10.62 13.37 30.61
CA MET A 49 11.56 14.47 30.34
C MET A 49 10.85 15.81 30.20
N GLN A 50 9.66 15.85 29.60
CA GLN A 50 8.86 17.07 29.49
C GLN A 50 8.38 17.59 30.85
N ALA A 51 8.10 16.69 31.79
CA ALA A 51 7.66 17.04 33.15
C ALA A 51 8.77 17.68 34.00
N SER A 52 10.03 17.70 33.55
CA SER A 52 11.19 18.20 34.30
C SER A 52 11.91 19.33 33.55
N PRO A 53 12.20 20.49 34.17
CA PRO A 53 12.97 21.57 33.54
C PRO A 53 14.38 21.15 33.10
N ALA A 54 14.98 20.17 33.79
CA ALA A 54 16.27 19.61 33.41
C ALA A 54 16.13 18.63 32.22
N GLY A 55 15.05 17.86 32.17
CA GLY A 55 14.71 16.97 31.06
C GLY A 55 14.39 17.74 29.77
N ALA A 56 13.65 18.84 29.88
CA ALA A 56 13.32 19.71 28.75
C ALA A 56 14.56 20.26 28.02
N LYS A 57 15.65 20.54 28.75
CA LYS A 57 16.93 20.98 28.14
C LYS A 57 17.66 19.89 27.35
N LEU A 58 17.34 18.62 27.61
CA LEU A 58 17.99 17.46 26.99
C LEU A 58 17.10 16.75 25.96
N ILE A 59 15.85 17.17 25.80
CA ILE A 59 14.85 16.46 25.00
C ILE A 59 15.27 16.36 23.53
N GLU A 60 15.85 17.42 22.97
CA GLU A 60 16.30 17.46 21.57
C GLU A 60 17.37 16.40 21.27
N ALA A 61 18.34 16.25 22.18
CA ALA A 61 19.40 15.25 22.02
C ALA A 61 18.86 13.81 22.14
N VAL A 62 17.83 13.61 22.98
CA VAL A 62 17.15 12.32 23.09
C VAL A 62 16.30 12.03 21.86
N LEU A 63 15.59 13.03 21.33
CA LEU A 63 14.82 12.91 20.09
C LEU A 63 15.73 12.57 18.91
N GLN A 64 16.89 13.20 18.76
CA GLN A 64 17.88 12.81 17.74
C GLN A 64 18.33 11.36 17.91
N ARG A 65 18.56 10.90 19.15
CA ARG A 65 18.96 9.51 19.39
C ARG A 65 17.83 8.54 19.03
N VAL A 66 16.60 8.87 19.42
CA VAL A 66 15.41 8.09 19.08
C VAL A 66 15.23 8.02 17.57
N GLN A 67 15.32 9.15 16.87
CA GLN A 67 15.22 9.21 15.41
C GLN A 67 16.28 8.31 14.75
N ASN A 68 17.55 8.42 15.17
CA ASN A 68 18.62 7.56 14.67
C ASN A 68 18.40 6.07 14.96
N GLY A 69 17.75 5.72 16.07
CA GLY A 69 17.40 4.34 16.41
C GLY A 69 16.23 3.82 15.57
N VAL A 70 15.16 4.62 15.43
CA VAL A 70 13.98 4.29 14.62
C VAL A 70 14.37 4.16 13.13
N ASP A 71 15.31 4.96 12.65
CA ASP A 71 15.89 4.85 11.30
C ASP A 71 16.60 3.50 11.03
N GLN A 72 17.03 2.80 12.08
CA GLN A 72 17.68 1.49 12.00
C GLN A 72 16.70 0.32 12.09
N LEU A 73 15.42 0.57 12.37
CA LEU A 73 14.43 -0.50 12.43
C LEU A 73 14.30 -1.22 11.07
N PRO A 74 14.09 -2.54 11.08
CA PRO A 74 13.71 -3.28 9.88
C PRO A 74 12.53 -2.63 9.16
N PRO A 75 12.56 -2.49 7.81
CA PRO A 75 11.48 -1.85 7.07
C PRO A 75 10.10 -2.49 7.29
N ASP A 76 10.06 -3.81 7.44
CA ASP A 76 8.81 -4.55 7.71
C ASP A 76 8.19 -4.16 9.06
N LEU A 77 9.01 -3.92 10.08
CA LEU A 77 8.56 -3.45 11.38
C LEU A 77 8.07 -2.00 11.33
N LEU A 78 8.77 -1.12 10.60
CA LEU A 78 8.31 0.26 10.39
C LEU A 78 6.94 0.31 9.70
N ASN A 79 6.65 -0.67 8.83
CA ASN A 79 5.34 -0.79 8.18
C ASN A 79 4.23 -1.18 9.15
N ASP A 80 4.54 -1.90 10.21
CA ASP A 80 3.57 -2.30 11.24
C ASP A 80 3.38 -1.25 12.34
N VAL A 81 3.92 -0.04 12.17
CA VAL A 81 3.67 1.11 13.04
C VAL A 81 2.80 2.15 12.35
N VAL A 82 1.80 2.64 13.06
CA VAL A 82 0.89 3.72 12.65
C VAL A 82 0.90 4.79 13.73
N VAL A 83 0.81 6.06 13.31
CA VAL A 83 0.61 7.18 14.23
C VAL A 83 -0.62 7.98 13.84
N GLU A 84 -1.69 7.86 14.62
CA GLU A 84 -2.97 8.53 14.38
C GLU A 84 -3.25 9.50 15.53
N LYS A 85 -3.34 10.81 15.26
CA LYS A 85 -3.65 11.85 16.27
C LYS A 85 -2.76 11.76 17.53
N ASN A 86 -1.45 11.60 17.31
CA ASN A 86 -0.45 11.41 18.37
C ASN A 86 -0.65 10.12 19.18
N GLU A 87 -1.37 9.12 18.68
CA GLU A 87 -1.45 7.79 19.28
C GLU A 87 -0.66 6.80 18.41
N VAL A 88 0.28 6.08 19.01
CA VAL A 88 1.02 5.02 18.31
C VAL A 88 0.28 3.71 18.44
N LYS A 89 0.10 3.08 17.29
CA LYS A 89 -0.54 1.79 17.12
C LYS A 89 0.42 0.87 16.40
N VAL A 90 0.49 -0.37 16.85
CA VAL A 90 1.32 -1.40 16.23
C VAL A 90 0.45 -2.59 15.85
N TRP A 91 0.74 -3.20 14.71
CA TRP A 91 0.14 -4.46 14.33
C TRP A 91 1.02 -5.62 14.78
N GLU A 92 0.58 -6.32 15.83
CA GLU A 92 1.37 -7.36 16.51
C GLU A 92 0.50 -8.60 16.76
N GLY A 93 1.04 -9.79 16.48
CA GLY A 93 0.31 -11.05 16.72
C GLY A 93 -1.02 -11.15 15.95
N GLY A 94 -1.14 -10.47 14.81
CA GLY A 94 -2.34 -10.49 13.97
C GLY A 94 -3.46 -9.56 14.41
N ARG A 95 -3.20 -8.63 15.34
CA ARG A 95 -4.16 -7.67 15.86
C ARG A 95 -3.54 -6.29 16.05
N GLU A 96 -4.40 -5.27 16.11
CA GLU A 96 -4.02 -3.93 16.54
C GLU A 96 -3.72 -3.91 18.04
N ARG A 97 -2.59 -3.31 18.41
CA ARG A 97 -2.23 -2.95 19.78
C ARG A 97 -2.00 -1.45 19.85
N VAL A 98 -2.75 -0.77 20.70
CA VAL A 98 -2.58 0.66 20.98
C VAL A 98 -1.52 0.80 22.06
N LEU A 99 -0.41 1.47 21.76
CA LEU A 99 0.66 1.75 22.73
C LEU A 99 0.39 3.02 23.54
N GLY A 100 -0.55 3.85 23.07
CA GLY A 100 -0.98 5.07 23.74
C GLY A 100 -0.48 6.33 23.06
N ARG A 101 -0.70 7.47 23.72
CA ARG A 101 -0.29 8.76 23.19
C ARG A 101 1.22 8.93 23.24
N VAL A 102 1.78 9.47 22.16
CA VAL A 102 3.17 9.86 22.03
C VAL A 102 3.28 11.37 21.80
N GLU A 103 4.47 11.87 22.05
CA GLU A 103 4.85 13.25 21.74
C GLU A 103 4.93 13.45 20.21
N GLU A 104 4.65 14.66 19.73
CA GLU A 104 4.58 14.97 18.30
C GLU A 104 5.92 14.74 17.57
N ASN A 105 7.06 14.99 18.22
CA ASN A 105 8.35 14.76 17.61
C ASN A 105 8.68 13.25 17.49
N LEU A 106 8.18 12.39 18.38
CA LEU A 106 8.28 10.94 18.21
C LEU A 106 7.43 10.47 17.02
N ALA A 107 6.21 10.99 16.88
CA ALA A 107 5.39 10.74 15.70
C ALA A 107 6.12 11.14 14.40
N ARG A 108 6.72 12.34 14.39
CA ARG A 108 7.49 12.86 13.26
C ARG A 108 8.74 12.03 12.97
N ALA A 109 9.43 11.52 14.00
CA ALA A 109 10.59 10.66 13.84
C ALA A 109 10.22 9.33 13.16
N ILE A 110 9.08 8.73 13.52
CA ILE A 110 8.55 7.51 12.87
C ILE A 110 8.23 7.78 11.39
N ASP A 111 7.54 8.86 11.09
CA ASP A 111 7.23 9.23 9.70
C ASP A 111 8.50 9.47 8.88
N THR A 112 9.48 10.18 9.45
CA THR A 112 10.77 10.43 8.79
C THR A 112 11.53 9.14 8.51
N ALA A 113 11.51 8.19 9.45
CA ALA A 113 12.14 6.89 9.25
C ALA A 113 11.47 6.06 8.15
N LYS A 114 10.14 6.13 8.03
CA LYS A 114 9.41 5.51 6.92
C LYS A 114 9.83 6.11 5.57
N ASP A 115 9.97 7.44 5.50
CA ASP A 115 10.42 8.13 4.29
C ASP A 115 11.87 7.74 3.94
N HIS A 116 12.77 7.71 4.92
CA HIS A 116 14.14 7.25 4.74
C HIS A 116 14.23 5.78 4.28
N ALA A 117 13.40 4.90 4.84
CA ALA A 117 13.35 3.49 4.44
C ALA A 117 12.82 3.32 3.01
N ALA A 118 11.84 4.12 2.59
CA ALA A 118 11.35 4.14 1.22
C ALA A 118 12.41 4.67 0.24
N LEU A 119 13.10 5.76 0.58
CA LEU A 119 14.17 6.32 -0.23
C LEU A 119 15.33 5.34 -0.39
N ARG A 120 15.76 4.70 0.70
CA ARG A 120 16.81 3.67 0.68
C ARG A 120 16.46 2.54 -0.29
N ARG A 121 15.24 1.99 -0.20
CA ARG A 121 14.77 0.95 -1.13
C ARG A 121 14.83 1.41 -2.58
N LYS A 122 14.38 2.63 -2.87
CA LYS A 122 14.37 3.18 -4.23
C LYS A 122 15.78 3.40 -4.79
N LEU A 123 16.69 3.96 -3.99
CA LEU A 123 18.10 4.12 -4.37
C LEU A 123 18.77 2.76 -4.58
N GLN A 124 18.44 1.81 -3.73
CA GLN A 124 18.91 0.44 -3.83
C GLN A 124 18.24 -0.34 -4.96
N SER A 125 17.14 0.09 -5.58
CA SER A 125 16.57 -0.57 -6.77
C SER A 125 17.02 0.09 -8.07
N ALA A 126 17.26 1.40 -8.09
CA ALA A 126 17.46 2.22 -9.29
C ALA A 126 18.88 2.21 -9.90
N ALA A 127 19.59 1.07 -9.90
CA ALA A 127 20.97 1.00 -10.44
C ALA A 127 21.05 0.10 -11.67
N GLY A 128 21.01 0.70 -12.88
CA GLY A 128 21.35 0.04 -14.15
C GLY A 128 20.30 0.23 -15.26
N GLU A 129 20.75 0.09 -16.51
CA GLU A 129 19.86 -0.09 -17.68
C GLU A 129 19.35 -1.54 -17.79
N GLU A 130 20.07 -2.48 -17.18
CA GLU A 130 19.74 -3.90 -17.15
C GLU A 130 18.98 -4.29 -15.88
N PRO A 131 18.01 -5.22 -15.99
CA PRO A 131 17.24 -5.66 -14.84
C PRO A 131 18.11 -6.19 -13.69
N ILE A 132 17.75 -5.89 -12.44
CA ILE A 132 18.50 -6.24 -11.23
C ILE A 132 18.75 -7.74 -11.09
N TYR A 133 17.84 -8.58 -11.61
CA TYR A 133 17.99 -10.03 -11.60
C TYR A 133 18.97 -10.54 -12.66
N LEU A 134 19.45 -9.71 -13.58
CA LEU A 134 20.49 -10.04 -14.56
C LEU A 134 21.83 -9.39 -14.21
N SER A 135 21.81 -8.09 -13.87
CA SER A 135 23.01 -7.27 -13.78
C SER A 135 23.68 -7.26 -12.41
N ARG A 136 22.93 -7.57 -11.34
CA ARG A 136 23.47 -7.46 -9.98
C ARG A 136 24.13 -8.74 -9.51
N ASP A 137 25.21 -8.49 -8.78
CA ASP A 137 25.91 -9.50 -8.01
C ASP A 137 24.97 -10.14 -6.95
N PRO A 138 24.93 -11.49 -6.87
CA PRO A 138 24.09 -12.20 -5.90
C PRO A 138 24.34 -11.79 -4.44
N ALA A 139 25.57 -11.46 -4.04
CA ALA A 139 25.86 -11.05 -2.66
C ALA A 139 25.26 -9.68 -2.34
N THR A 140 25.23 -8.77 -3.31
CA THR A 140 24.54 -7.48 -3.16
C THR A 140 23.04 -7.66 -2.99
N LEU A 141 22.41 -8.53 -3.78
CA LEU A 141 20.98 -8.83 -3.65
C LEU A 141 20.66 -9.57 -2.34
N ALA A 142 21.51 -10.53 -1.96
CA ALA A 142 21.40 -11.24 -0.69
C ALA A 142 21.39 -10.27 0.49
N ALA A 143 22.33 -9.32 0.53
CA ALA A 143 22.35 -8.27 1.56
C ALA A 143 21.11 -7.34 1.50
N PHE A 144 20.65 -6.98 0.29
CA PHE A 144 19.48 -6.11 0.13
C PHE A 144 18.18 -6.74 0.66
N PHE A 145 17.98 -8.03 0.45
CA PHE A 145 16.81 -8.77 0.94
C PHE A 145 17.02 -9.46 2.30
N ASP A 146 18.19 -9.26 2.91
CA ASP A 146 18.60 -9.94 4.15
C ASP A 146 18.53 -11.48 4.02
N LEU A 147 18.91 -12.03 2.87
CA LEU A 147 18.88 -13.47 2.58
C LEU A 147 20.28 -14.08 2.67
N PRO A 148 20.42 -15.36 3.07
CA PRO A 148 21.65 -16.10 2.87
C PRO A 148 22.06 -16.08 1.39
N LEU A 149 23.35 -15.90 1.11
CA LEU A 149 23.88 -15.89 -0.26
C LEU A 149 23.47 -17.15 -1.06
N PRO A 150 23.58 -18.38 -0.52
CA PRO A 150 23.18 -19.59 -1.25
C PRO A 150 21.70 -19.57 -1.66
N ASP A 151 20.82 -19.01 -0.81
CA ASP A 151 19.39 -18.91 -1.09
C ASP A 151 19.14 -17.92 -2.24
N MET A 152 19.81 -16.77 -2.23
CA MET A 152 19.70 -15.79 -3.32
C MET A 152 20.21 -16.35 -4.65
N GLU A 153 21.34 -17.07 -4.65
CA GLU A 153 21.87 -17.74 -5.84
C GLU A 153 20.89 -18.77 -6.40
N ALA A 154 20.27 -19.56 -5.53
CA ALA A 154 19.27 -20.55 -5.92
C ALA A 154 17.99 -19.88 -6.46
N ILE A 155 17.51 -18.81 -5.83
CA ILE A 155 16.37 -18.01 -6.32
C ILE A 155 16.66 -17.43 -7.70
N LEU A 156 17.84 -16.83 -7.90
CA LEU A 156 18.26 -16.28 -9.19
C LEU A 156 18.35 -17.37 -10.26
N SER A 157 18.90 -18.54 -9.92
CA SER A 157 18.97 -19.69 -10.83
C SER A 157 17.57 -20.16 -11.27
N LEU A 158 16.65 -20.36 -10.32
CA LEU A 158 15.26 -20.74 -10.60
C LEU A 158 14.54 -19.70 -11.46
N PHE A 159 14.69 -18.42 -11.10
CA PHE A 159 14.01 -17.33 -11.79
C PHE A 159 14.56 -17.10 -13.21
N ARG A 160 15.88 -17.08 -13.39
CA ARG A 160 16.52 -16.95 -14.71
C ARG A 160 16.19 -18.14 -15.62
N GLY A 161 16.01 -19.33 -15.05
CA GLY A 161 15.52 -20.51 -15.75
C GLY A 161 14.09 -20.39 -16.31
N CYS A 162 13.37 -19.30 -15.99
CA CYS A 162 12.03 -19.03 -16.52
C CYS A 162 12.03 -18.19 -17.81
N PHE A 163 13.18 -17.86 -18.38
CA PHE A 163 13.29 -17.08 -19.61
C PHE A 163 13.71 -17.94 -20.80
N ASP A 164 13.24 -17.62 -22.00
CA ASP A 164 13.70 -18.26 -23.23
C ASP A 164 15.07 -17.70 -23.70
N HIS A 165 15.62 -18.28 -24.76
CA HIS A 165 16.88 -17.85 -25.38
C HIS A 165 16.87 -16.41 -25.92
N ARG A 166 15.69 -15.78 -26.01
CA ARG A 166 15.50 -14.39 -26.46
C ARG A 166 15.24 -13.44 -25.29
N GLY A 167 15.21 -13.94 -24.05
CA GLY A 167 14.94 -13.15 -22.86
C GLY A 167 13.46 -12.90 -22.59
N ASN A 168 12.53 -13.63 -23.23
CA ASN A 168 11.10 -13.53 -22.91
C ASN A 168 10.73 -14.45 -21.75
N PHE A 169 9.89 -13.96 -20.84
CA PHE A 169 9.42 -14.70 -19.69
C PHE A 169 8.45 -15.82 -20.11
N GLN A 170 8.66 -17.02 -19.56
CA GLN A 170 7.89 -18.22 -19.86
C GLN A 170 7.05 -18.62 -18.64
N LYS A 171 5.79 -18.18 -18.62
CA LYS A 171 4.81 -18.54 -17.57
C LYS A 171 4.78 -20.04 -17.23
N PRO A 172 4.71 -20.98 -18.20
CA PRO A 172 4.70 -22.41 -17.89
C PRO A 172 5.95 -22.94 -17.18
N LEU A 173 7.10 -22.30 -17.38
CA LEU A 173 8.33 -22.65 -16.66
C LEU A 173 8.26 -22.15 -15.22
N PHE A 174 7.84 -20.90 -15.03
CA PHE A 174 7.67 -20.33 -13.70
C PHE A 174 6.67 -21.14 -12.85
N GLU A 175 5.51 -21.49 -13.42
CA GLU A 175 4.48 -22.30 -12.73
C GLU A 175 5.04 -23.63 -12.20
N LYS A 176 5.94 -24.27 -12.95
CA LYS A 176 6.61 -25.51 -12.50
C LYS A 176 7.62 -25.28 -11.38
N ARG A 177 8.20 -24.08 -11.29
CA ARG A 177 9.18 -23.69 -10.26
C ARG A 177 8.54 -23.10 -9.01
N VAL A 178 7.25 -22.75 -9.03
CA VAL A 178 6.53 -22.20 -7.85
C VAL A 178 6.74 -23.04 -6.58
N PRO A 179 6.64 -24.38 -6.59
CA PRO A 179 6.86 -25.18 -5.38
C PRO A 179 8.29 -25.04 -4.82
N GLU A 180 9.29 -24.98 -5.69
CA GLU A 180 10.70 -24.79 -5.29
C GLU A 180 10.94 -23.37 -4.77
N LEU A 181 10.34 -22.35 -5.40
CA LEU A 181 10.42 -20.97 -4.93
C LEU A 181 9.70 -20.77 -3.58
N ALA A 182 8.65 -21.55 -3.31
CA ALA A 182 7.84 -21.40 -2.09
C ALA A 182 8.59 -21.80 -0.82
N THR A 183 9.68 -22.58 -0.92
CA THR A 183 10.48 -22.98 0.24
C THR A 183 11.20 -21.81 0.90
N TYR A 184 11.37 -20.68 0.20
CA TYR A 184 11.99 -19.46 0.74
C TYR A 184 10.98 -18.54 1.48
N HIS A 185 9.73 -19.00 1.65
CA HIS A 185 8.70 -18.42 2.53
C HIS A 185 8.56 -16.89 2.46
N LYS A 186 8.72 -16.18 3.61
CA LYS A 186 8.37 -14.76 3.77
C LYS A 186 9.09 -13.84 2.79
N LYS A 187 10.32 -14.18 2.41
CA LYS A 187 11.21 -13.29 1.65
C LYS A 187 11.06 -13.41 0.14
N ILE A 188 10.58 -14.55 -0.37
CA ILE A 188 10.51 -14.77 -1.82
C ILE A 188 9.55 -13.80 -2.51
N PHE A 189 8.43 -13.46 -1.87
CA PHE A 189 7.49 -12.51 -2.45
C PHE A 189 8.12 -11.11 -2.62
N ALA A 190 8.90 -10.65 -1.64
CA ALA A 190 9.62 -9.38 -1.75
C ALA A 190 10.62 -9.39 -2.91
N VAL A 191 11.39 -10.48 -3.06
CA VAL A 191 12.35 -10.64 -4.17
C VAL A 191 11.65 -10.61 -5.53
N LEU A 192 10.62 -11.43 -5.70
CA LEU A 192 9.87 -11.51 -6.96
C LEU A 192 9.12 -10.22 -7.28
N TRP A 193 8.63 -9.50 -6.27
CA TRP A 193 8.02 -8.18 -6.43
C TRP A 193 9.02 -7.17 -7.00
N GLU A 194 10.23 -7.10 -6.47
CA GLU A 194 11.28 -6.22 -7.01
C GLU A 194 11.68 -6.62 -8.44
N PHE A 195 11.79 -7.92 -8.73
CA PHE A 195 12.08 -8.38 -10.09
C PHE A 195 10.98 -7.99 -11.08
N LEU A 196 9.71 -8.06 -10.67
CA LEU A 196 8.58 -7.66 -11.49
C LEU A 196 8.62 -6.16 -11.82
N LYS A 197 8.98 -5.31 -10.85
CA LYS A 197 9.07 -3.86 -11.04
C LYS A 197 10.11 -3.48 -12.09
N ASP A 198 11.17 -4.28 -12.20
CA ASP A 198 12.30 -4.04 -13.07
C ASP A 198 12.23 -4.78 -14.42
N MET A 199 11.10 -5.45 -14.71
CA MET A 199 10.89 -6.09 -16.01
C MET A 199 10.65 -5.04 -17.11
N PRO A 200 11.48 -5.02 -18.18
CA PRO A 200 11.42 -3.98 -19.20
C PRO A 200 10.18 -4.15 -20.10
N HIS A 201 9.95 -5.36 -20.60
CA HIS A 201 8.87 -5.64 -21.55
C HIS A 201 7.52 -5.76 -20.85
N ARG A 202 6.51 -5.02 -21.36
CA ARG A 202 5.14 -5.05 -20.82
C ARG A 202 4.53 -6.45 -20.85
N VAL A 203 4.78 -7.21 -21.92
CA VAL A 203 4.21 -8.55 -22.11
C VAL A 203 4.72 -9.51 -21.04
N ASP A 204 6.04 -9.55 -20.84
CA ASP A 204 6.67 -10.36 -19.80
C ASP A 204 6.22 -9.92 -18.40
N ARG A 205 6.19 -8.61 -18.15
CA ARG A 205 5.73 -8.05 -16.87
C ARG A 205 4.29 -8.44 -16.55
N LEU A 206 3.39 -8.41 -17.54
CA LEU A 206 2.00 -8.83 -17.35
C LEU A 206 1.88 -10.34 -17.13
N SER A 207 2.63 -11.13 -17.90
CA SER A 207 2.66 -12.59 -17.76
C SER A 207 3.19 -13.00 -16.37
N PHE A 208 4.25 -12.34 -15.91
CA PHE A 208 4.83 -12.58 -14.59
C PHE A 208 3.92 -12.08 -13.46
N LEU A 209 3.29 -10.92 -13.60
CA LEU A 209 2.30 -10.41 -12.64
C LEU A 209 1.16 -11.42 -12.41
N ASN A 210 0.63 -12.00 -13.48
CA ASN A 210 -0.41 -13.04 -13.36
C ASN A 210 0.13 -14.32 -12.73
N SER A 211 1.37 -14.70 -13.04
CA SER A 211 2.04 -15.86 -12.43
C SER A 211 2.34 -15.65 -10.93
N LEU A 212 2.57 -14.41 -10.50
CA LEU A 212 2.83 -14.08 -9.09
C LEU A 212 1.59 -14.34 -8.21
N GLN A 213 0.39 -14.38 -8.79
CA GLN A 213 -0.82 -14.77 -8.07
C GLN A 213 -0.77 -16.25 -7.61
N LEU A 214 -0.13 -17.12 -8.40
CA LEU A 214 0.08 -18.52 -8.04
C LEU A 214 1.08 -18.64 -6.88
N MET A 215 2.14 -17.83 -6.93
CA MET A 215 3.13 -17.75 -5.86
C MET A 215 2.48 -17.38 -4.53
N ILE A 216 1.60 -16.39 -4.53
CA ILE A 216 0.83 -15.96 -3.35
C ILE A 216 0.05 -17.12 -2.71
N LYS A 217 -0.62 -17.92 -3.55
CA LYS A 217 -1.39 -19.09 -3.09
C LYS A 217 -0.48 -20.12 -2.44
N GLU A 218 0.71 -20.33 -2.99
CA GLU A 218 1.64 -21.36 -2.52
C GLU A 218 2.33 -20.96 -1.20
N ILE A 219 2.74 -19.68 -1.04
CA ILE A 219 3.41 -19.21 0.18
C ILE A 219 2.46 -19.23 1.39
N ARG A 220 1.14 -19.09 1.18
CA ARG A 220 0.11 -19.02 2.24
C ARG A 220 0.37 -17.91 3.28
N GLN A 221 0.95 -16.78 2.85
CA GLN A 221 1.21 -15.63 3.71
C GLN A 221 0.65 -14.33 3.10
N PRO A 222 -0.66 -14.25 2.83
CA PRO A 222 -1.25 -13.12 2.13
C PRO A 222 -1.07 -11.79 2.88
N LEU A 223 -1.11 -11.82 4.22
CA LEU A 223 -0.86 -10.64 5.06
C LEU A 223 0.53 -10.04 4.82
N GLN A 224 1.57 -10.87 4.71
CA GLN A 224 2.94 -10.41 4.45
C GLN A 224 3.08 -9.80 3.06
N ALA A 225 2.44 -10.41 2.05
CA ALA A 225 2.42 -9.84 0.70
C ALA A 225 1.72 -8.47 0.68
N VAL A 226 0.58 -8.32 1.36
CA VAL A 226 -0.13 -7.03 1.47
C VAL A 226 0.72 -5.98 2.19
N ARG A 227 1.45 -6.34 3.25
CA ARG A 227 2.41 -5.45 3.94
C ARG A 227 3.45 -4.89 2.97
N ILE A 228 4.07 -5.76 2.18
CA ILE A 228 5.10 -5.38 1.20
C ILE A 228 4.51 -4.43 0.14
N LEU A 229 3.37 -4.82 -0.45
CA LEU A 229 2.74 -4.05 -1.52
C LEU A 229 2.23 -2.68 -1.07
N LEU A 230 1.57 -2.61 0.10
CA LEU A 230 1.11 -1.33 0.65
C LEU A 230 2.29 -0.45 1.06
N SER A 231 3.37 -1.03 1.61
CA SER A 231 4.59 -0.28 1.92
C SER A 231 5.23 0.33 0.68
N ASP A 232 5.26 -0.41 -0.43
CA ASP A 232 5.82 0.08 -1.69
C ASP A 232 4.92 1.16 -2.31
N PHE A 233 3.61 0.91 -2.39
CA PHE A 233 2.62 1.88 -2.89
C PHE A 233 2.64 3.20 -2.10
N MET A 234 2.78 3.11 -0.77
CA MET A 234 2.79 4.24 0.16
C MET A 234 4.19 4.79 0.48
N GLY A 235 5.25 4.21 -0.10
CA GLY A 235 6.63 4.56 0.23
C GLY A 235 6.94 6.04 0.01
N ASP A 236 6.58 6.55 -1.17
CA ASP A 236 6.61 7.97 -1.51
C ASP A 236 5.22 8.39 -2.02
N PRO A 237 4.36 8.96 -1.15
CA PRO A 237 3.00 9.32 -1.53
C PRO A 237 2.92 10.51 -2.49
N ALA A 238 4.01 11.27 -2.69
CA ALA A 238 4.05 12.35 -3.67
C ALA A 238 4.31 11.84 -5.10
N GLN A 239 4.83 10.61 -5.24
CA GLN A 239 5.15 10.02 -6.53
C GLN A 239 4.12 8.98 -6.95
N VAL A 240 3.92 8.88 -8.27
CA VAL A 240 3.11 7.83 -8.89
C VAL A 240 4.02 7.04 -9.81
N SER A 241 3.97 5.72 -9.69
CA SER A 241 4.84 4.78 -10.38
C SER A 241 4.03 3.75 -11.18
N TYR A 242 4.62 3.17 -12.24
CA TYR A 242 3.95 2.09 -12.99
C TYR A 242 3.61 0.86 -12.12
N PRO A 243 4.48 0.44 -11.17
CA PRO A 243 4.16 -0.63 -10.22
C PRO A 243 2.93 -0.40 -9.34
N ASP A 244 2.57 0.85 -9.03
CA ASP A 244 1.47 1.19 -8.12
C ASP A 244 0.17 0.45 -8.48
N ARG A 245 -0.13 0.37 -9.78
CA ARG A 245 -1.36 -0.23 -10.29
C ARG A 245 -1.37 -1.74 -10.10
N ASN A 246 -0.21 -2.36 -10.31
CA ASN A 246 -0.01 -3.78 -10.08
C ASN A 246 -0.07 -4.11 -8.58
N ALA A 247 0.47 -3.23 -7.73
CA ALA A 247 0.44 -3.40 -6.28
C ALA A 247 -1.00 -3.40 -5.78
N MET A 248 -1.83 -2.45 -6.22
CA MET A 248 -3.24 -2.38 -5.81
C MET A 248 -4.07 -3.55 -6.34
N MET A 249 -3.78 -4.01 -7.57
CA MET A 249 -4.43 -5.19 -8.14
C MET A 249 -4.11 -6.46 -7.32
N LEU A 250 -2.82 -6.69 -6.99
CA LEU A 250 -2.41 -7.83 -6.17
C LEU A 250 -2.95 -7.71 -4.73
N CYS A 251 -2.88 -6.54 -4.10
CA CYS A 251 -3.48 -6.29 -2.80
C CYS A 251 -4.96 -6.68 -2.77
N THR A 252 -5.71 -6.26 -3.79
CA THR A 252 -7.13 -6.58 -3.94
C THR A 252 -7.39 -8.08 -4.01
N GLN A 253 -6.57 -8.83 -4.75
CA GLN A 253 -6.67 -10.28 -4.83
C GLN A 253 -6.32 -10.94 -3.50
N LEU A 254 -5.34 -10.41 -2.78
CA LEU A 254 -4.88 -10.92 -1.48
C LEU A 254 -5.88 -10.71 -0.34
N LEU A 255 -6.87 -9.82 -0.50
CA LEU A 255 -7.97 -9.68 0.45
C LEU A 255 -8.93 -10.89 0.43
N ARG A 256 -8.82 -11.78 -0.58
CA ARG A 256 -9.76 -12.88 -0.79
C ARG A 256 -9.17 -14.21 -0.33
N THR A 257 -10.01 -15.00 0.34
CA THR A 257 -9.72 -16.41 0.66
C THR A 257 -9.72 -17.32 -0.58
N TYR A 258 -10.38 -16.88 -1.67
CA TYR A 258 -10.43 -17.61 -2.94
C TYR A 258 -10.49 -16.66 -4.14
N THR A 259 -9.55 -16.87 -5.07
CA THR A 259 -9.39 -16.08 -6.30
C THR A 259 -9.73 -16.95 -7.50
N LYS A 260 -10.89 -16.72 -8.12
CA LYS A 260 -11.34 -17.46 -9.32
C LYS A 260 -10.50 -17.09 -10.54
N GLU A 261 -9.94 -15.90 -10.51
CA GLU A 261 -9.17 -15.28 -11.57
C GLU A 261 -7.70 -15.73 -11.57
N ILE A 262 -7.28 -16.59 -10.63
CA ILE A 262 -5.87 -16.98 -10.46
C ILE A 262 -5.27 -17.69 -11.68
N ASN A 263 -6.12 -18.32 -12.50
CA ASN A 263 -5.72 -19.01 -13.72
C ASN A 263 -6.05 -18.19 -14.99
N VAL A 264 -6.53 -16.96 -14.82
CA VAL A 264 -6.92 -16.07 -15.92
C VAL A 264 -5.93 -14.92 -15.97
N ASP A 265 -5.40 -14.65 -17.16
CA ASP A 265 -4.57 -13.46 -17.34
C ASP A 265 -5.46 -12.22 -17.29
N ILE A 266 -5.44 -11.54 -16.14
CA ILE A 266 -6.19 -10.32 -15.95
C ILE A 266 -5.26 -9.12 -16.11
N GLU A 267 -5.68 -8.18 -16.95
CA GLU A 267 -5.07 -6.86 -16.99
C GLU A 267 -5.69 -5.94 -15.95
N LEU A 268 -6.93 -6.15 -15.50
CA LEU A 268 -7.62 -5.32 -14.52
C LEU A 268 -8.47 -6.20 -13.61
N THR A 269 -8.64 -5.80 -12.34
CA THR A 269 -9.52 -6.55 -11.44
C THR A 269 -10.97 -6.41 -11.93
N PRO A 270 -11.73 -7.51 -12.10
CA PRO A 270 -13.15 -7.44 -12.47
C PRO A 270 -13.98 -6.69 -11.42
N GLU A 271 -14.94 -5.85 -11.82
CA GLU A 271 -15.77 -5.08 -10.89
C GLU A 271 -16.77 -5.96 -10.11
N GLU A 272 -17.02 -7.17 -10.58
CA GLU A 272 -17.85 -8.20 -9.95
C GLU A 272 -17.34 -8.58 -8.55
N ILE A 273 -16.03 -8.40 -8.31
CA ILE A 273 -15.40 -8.64 -7.01
C ILE A 273 -16.07 -7.85 -5.88
N LEU A 274 -16.64 -6.68 -6.18
CA LEU A 274 -17.30 -5.82 -5.20
C LEU A 274 -18.60 -6.44 -4.66
N ARG A 275 -19.17 -7.43 -5.36
CA ARG A 275 -20.37 -8.17 -4.92
C ARG A 275 -20.04 -9.34 -3.99
N VAL A 276 -18.77 -9.61 -3.75
CA VAL A 276 -18.31 -10.74 -2.92
C VAL A 276 -18.34 -10.33 -1.45
N TYR A 277 -19.38 -10.74 -0.71
CA TYR A 277 -19.48 -10.50 0.74
C TYR A 277 -18.89 -11.66 1.56
N THR A 278 -19.01 -12.88 1.06
CA THR A 278 -18.40 -14.08 1.65
C THR A 278 -17.09 -14.42 0.91
N GLY A 279 -16.05 -14.82 1.66
CA GLY A 279 -14.77 -15.22 1.07
C GLY A 279 -13.68 -14.14 1.07
N LEU A 280 -13.82 -13.11 1.91
CA LEU A 280 -12.69 -12.25 2.27
C LEU A 280 -11.91 -12.83 3.46
N ASP A 281 -10.60 -12.64 3.46
CA ASP A 281 -9.73 -12.98 4.59
C ASP A 281 -9.84 -11.87 5.64
N GLY A 282 -10.52 -12.16 6.73
CA GLY A 282 -10.80 -11.17 7.77
C GLY A 282 -9.53 -10.58 8.38
N GLN A 283 -8.45 -11.35 8.51
CA GLN A 283 -7.21 -10.83 9.09
C GLN A 283 -6.53 -9.84 8.13
N VAL A 284 -6.48 -10.19 6.85
CA VAL A 284 -5.86 -9.33 5.82
C VAL A 284 -6.70 -8.07 5.57
N VAL A 285 -8.03 -8.19 5.55
CA VAL A 285 -8.94 -7.05 5.43
C VAL A 285 -8.82 -6.11 6.63
N ASN A 286 -8.79 -6.65 7.85
CA ASN A 286 -8.60 -5.83 9.05
C ASN A 286 -7.25 -5.11 9.03
N TYR A 287 -6.17 -5.77 8.61
CA TYR A 287 -4.87 -5.12 8.44
C TYR A 287 -4.93 -3.99 7.40
N ALA A 288 -5.54 -4.25 6.24
CA ALA A 288 -5.69 -3.25 5.17
C ALA A 288 -6.46 -2.02 5.64
N GLY A 289 -7.63 -2.21 6.26
CA GLY A 289 -8.44 -1.13 6.81
C GLY A 289 -7.72 -0.37 7.94
N TRP A 290 -7.05 -1.08 8.84
CA TRP A 290 -6.21 -0.50 9.88
C TRP A 290 -5.11 0.38 9.29
N LYS A 291 -4.38 -0.13 8.29
CA LYS A 291 -3.27 0.58 7.65
C LYS A 291 -3.74 1.83 6.90
N VAL A 292 -4.85 1.74 6.16
CA VAL A 292 -5.44 2.88 5.43
C VAL A 292 -5.90 3.99 6.38
N ASN A 293 -6.60 3.64 7.46
CA ASN A 293 -7.03 4.63 8.45
C ASN A 293 -5.86 5.20 9.26
N GLY A 294 -4.91 4.35 9.60
CA GLY A 294 -3.75 4.70 10.40
C GLY A 294 -2.79 5.65 9.70
N ASP A 295 -2.46 5.36 8.44
CA ASP A 295 -1.59 6.22 7.61
C ASP A 295 -2.44 7.17 6.72
N GLN A 296 -3.57 7.66 7.23
CA GLN A 296 -4.54 8.48 6.47
C GLN A 296 -3.89 9.61 5.68
N LYS A 297 -2.99 10.38 6.30
CA LYS A 297 -2.31 11.52 5.66
C LYS A 297 -1.50 11.07 4.44
N ARG A 298 -0.75 9.96 4.56
CA ARG A 298 0.05 9.43 3.45
C ARG A 298 -0.89 8.93 2.35
N PHE A 299 -1.95 8.18 2.71
CA PHE A 299 -2.93 7.65 1.74
C PHE A 299 -3.61 8.78 0.96
N LEU A 300 -4.16 9.78 1.64
CA LEU A 300 -4.77 10.94 1.00
C LEU A 300 -3.79 11.68 0.09
N THR A 301 -2.53 11.83 0.52
CA THR A 301 -1.48 12.43 -0.31
C THR A 301 -1.27 11.62 -1.60
N LYS A 302 -1.21 10.29 -1.51
CA LYS A 302 -1.09 9.40 -2.67
C LYS A 302 -2.27 9.54 -3.64
N ILE A 303 -3.51 9.54 -3.13
CA ILE A 303 -4.71 9.76 -3.95
C ILE A 303 -4.64 11.11 -4.66
N VAL A 304 -4.33 12.19 -3.93
CA VAL A 304 -4.20 13.53 -4.51
C VAL A 304 -3.12 13.58 -5.59
N SER A 305 -1.98 12.92 -5.39
CA SER A 305 -0.92 12.83 -6.39
C SER A 305 -1.38 12.11 -7.66
N ILE A 306 -2.12 11.00 -7.52
CA ILE A 306 -2.73 10.28 -8.65
C ILE A 306 -3.71 11.20 -9.40
N ARG A 307 -4.63 11.87 -8.68
CA ARG A 307 -5.61 12.79 -9.30
C ARG A 307 -4.96 13.96 -10.00
N LYS A 308 -3.93 14.56 -9.41
CA LYS A 308 -3.14 15.64 -10.06
C LYS A 308 -2.55 15.18 -11.39
N ARG A 309 -2.01 13.96 -11.46
CA ARG A 309 -1.49 13.40 -12.72
C ARG A 309 -2.61 13.14 -13.74
N ILE A 310 -3.77 12.70 -13.30
CA ILE A 310 -4.93 12.52 -14.19
C ILE A 310 -5.37 13.87 -14.76
N THR A 311 -5.50 14.90 -13.92
CA THR A 311 -5.85 16.25 -14.37
C THR A 311 -4.81 16.81 -15.34
N ALA A 312 -3.52 16.61 -15.08
CA ALA A 312 -2.47 17.01 -16.01
C ALA A 312 -2.53 16.25 -17.35
N ALA A 313 -2.87 14.96 -17.34
CA ALA A 313 -3.04 14.16 -18.55
C ALA A 313 -4.31 14.50 -19.34
N LEU A 314 -5.28 15.19 -18.72
CA LEU A 314 -6.48 15.72 -19.39
C LEU A 314 -6.23 17.08 -20.06
N ASP A 315 -5.18 17.81 -19.65
CA ASP A 315 -4.82 19.11 -20.22
C ASP A 315 -4.12 18.92 -21.57
N PRO A 316 -4.68 19.41 -22.70
CA PRO A 316 -4.08 19.27 -24.02
C PRO A 316 -2.65 19.82 -24.13
N GLY A 317 -2.32 20.87 -23.35
CA GLY A 317 -0.98 21.47 -23.34
C GLY A 317 0.07 20.63 -22.62
N LEU A 318 -0.36 19.70 -21.75
CA LEU A 318 0.51 18.84 -20.96
C LEU A 318 0.41 17.36 -21.33
N ALA A 319 -0.65 16.94 -22.03
CA ALA A 319 -0.94 15.55 -22.37
C ALA A 319 0.19 14.87 -23.17
N GLY A 320 0.82 15.60 -24.11
CA GLY A 320 1.96 15.09 -24.89
C GLY A 320 3.28 15.00 -24.12
N ALA A 321 3.41 15.74 -23.02
CA ALA A 321 4.57 15.72 -22.13
C ALA A 321 4.31 14.93 -20.83
N ALA A 322 3.09 14.41 -20.64
CA ALA A 322 2.72 13.64 -19.47
C ALA A 322 3.50 12.33 -19.45
N ALA A 323 4.25 12.10 -18.36
CA ALA A 323 5.08 10.91 -18.20
C ALA A 323 4.29 9.58 -18.20
N MET A 324 2.97 9.62 -18.01
CA MET A 324 2.10 8.44 -17.95
C MET A 324 0.80 8.68 -18.74
N PRO A 325 0.33 7.69 -19.53
CA PRO A 325 -0.93 7.79 -20.27
C PRO A 325 -2.15 7.91 -19.36
N LEU A 326 -3.14 8.73 -19.75
CA LEU A 326 -4.41 8.90 -19.01
C LEU A 326 -5.09 7.56 -18.70
N LYS A 327 -5.18 6.65 -19.68
CA LYS A 327 -5.77 5.32 -19.51
C LYS A 327 -5.11 4.51 -18.38
N PHE A 328 -3.78 4.62 -18.22
CA PHE A 328 -3.07 3.95 -17.13
C PHE A 328 -3.43 4.57 -15.78
N LEU A 329 -3.48 5.90 -15.69
CA LEU A 329 -3.79 6.59 -14.45
C LEU A 329 -5.23 6.35 -13.98
N LEU A 330 -6.19 6.31 -14.90
CA LEU A 330 -7.58 5.93 -14.62
C LEU A 330 -7.66 4.47 -14.12
N ALA A 331 -6.93 3.56 -14.78
CA ALA A 331 -6.84 2.17 -14.33
C ALA A 331 -6.23 2.05 -12.92
N LEU A 332 -5.18 2.81 -12.61
CA LEU A 332 -4.59 2.85 -11.27
C LEU A 332 -5.61 3.34 -10.23
N GLU A 333 -6.22 4.50 -10.45
CA GLU A 333 -7.18 5.06 -9.49
C GLU A 333 -8.39 4.13 -9.31
N ARG A 334 -8.84 3.45 -10.37
CA ARG A 334 -9.86 2.40 -10.30
C ARG A 334 -9.45 1.23 -9.38
N GLU A 335 -8.24 0.68 -9.54
CA GLU A 335 -7.75 -0.42 -8.67
C GLU A 335 -7.66 0.02 -7.20
N VAL A 336 -7.26 1.28 -6.96
CA VAL A 336 -7.27 1.86 -5.61
C VAL A 336 -8.68 1.87 -5.02
N HIS A 337 -9.67 2.33 -5.78
CA HIS A 337 -11.06 2.36 -5.28
C HIS A 337 -11.65 0.98 -5.02
N ILE A 338 -11.32 -0.03 -5.84
CA ILE A 338 -11.74 -1.42 -5.57
C ILE A 338 -11.13 -1.90 -4.25
N PHE A 339 -9.83 -1.71 -4.07
CA PHE A 339 -9.15 -2.08 -2.82
C PHE A 339 -9.79 -1.40 -1.61
N LEU A 340 -10.06 -0.10 -1.68
CA LEU A 340 -10.68 0.67 -0.61
C LEU A 340 -12.10 0.17 -0.30
N ALA A 341 -12.89 -0.16 -1.32
CA ALA A 341 -14.24 -0.69 -1.13
C ALA A 341 -14.25 -2.08 -0.47
N LEU A 342 -13.22 -2.91 -0.72
CA LEU A 342 -13.10 -4.22 -0.08
C LEU A 342 -12.50 -4.15 1.33
N GLY A 343 -11.52 -3.27 1.55
CA GLY A 343 -10.85 -3.08 2.84
C GLY A 343 -11.70 -2.31 3.86
N GLY A 344 -12.52 -1.36 3.39
CA GLY A 344 -13.41 -0.55 4.23
C GLY A 344 -12.69 0.44 5.15
N GLY A 345 -13.48 1.08 6.03
CA GLY A 345 -13.01 2.03 7.02
C GLY A 345 -13.23 3.50 6.64
N ARG A 346 -13.16 4.38 7.64
CA ARG A 346 -13.55 5.80 7.53
C ARG A 346 -12.77 6.56 6.44
N THR A 347 -11.48 6.29 6.29
CA THR A 347 -10.66 6.94 5.26
C THR A 347 -11.01 6.43 3.87
N ALA A 348 -11.26 5.13 3.73
CA ALA A 348 -11.71 4.53 2.47
C ALA A 348 -13.06 5.10 2.04
N GLU A 349 -14.04 5.16 2.95
CA GLU A 349 -15.36 5.79 2.73
C GLU A 349 -15.20 7.24 2.27
N SER A 350 -14.43 8.05 3.00
CA SER A 350 -14.20 9.46 2.65
C SER A 350 -13.60 9.64 1.25
N ILE A 351 -12.64 8.81 0.86
CA ILE A 351 -12.02 8.83 -0.47
C ILE A 351 -13.05 8.46 -1.54
N LEU A 352 -13.81 7.38 -1.32
CA LEU A 352 -14.82 6.91 -2.28
C LEU A 352 -15.93 7.95 -2.48
N HIS A 353 -16.39 8.62 -1.41
CA HIS A 353 -17.40 9.67 -1.48
C HIS A 353 -16.90 10.87 -2.28
N SER A 354 -15.67 11.31 -1.99
CA SER A 354 -15.02 12.40 -2.73
C SER A 354 -14.87 12.06 -4.21
N ALA A 355 -14.45 10.84 -4.53
CA ALA A 355 -14.33 10.37 -5.91
C ALA A 355 -15.69 10.31 -6.61
N LEU A 356 -16.73 9.77 -5.98
CA LEU A 356 -18.08 9.73 -6.56
C LEU A 356 -18.63 11.14 -6.78
N GLY A 357 -18.34 12.11 -5.90
CA GLY A 357 -18.70 13.52 -6.11
C GLY A 357 -18.09 14.12 -7.39
N VAL A 358 -16.89 13.68 -7.79
CA VAL A 358 -16.23 14.19 -9.01
C VAL A 358 -16.56 13.40 -10.26
N TYR A 359 -16.60 12.07 -10.18
CA TYR A 359 -16.92 11.22 -11.33
C TYR A 359 -18.43 11.11 -11.57
N GLY A 360 -19.26 11.36 -10.56
CA GLY A 360 -20.71 11.34 -10.69
C GLY A 360 -21.33 12.62 -11.26
N SER A 361 -20.56 13.70 -11.41
CA SER A 361 -21.01 14.95 -12.04
C SER A 361 -20.69 14.94 -13.53
N PRO A 362 -21.70 15.00 -14.43
CA PRO A 362 -21.49 15.08 -15.87
C PRO A 362 -20.74 16.34 -16.31
N GLU A 363 -20.80 17.42 -15.52
CA GLU A 363 -20.12 18.69 -15.76
C GLU A 363 -18.62 18.65 -15.41
N SER A 364 -18.16 17.56 -14.80
CA SER A 364 -16.78 17.37 -14.41
C SER A 364 -15.82 17.51 -15.60
N LEU A 365 -14.64 18.11 -15.35
CA LEU A 365 -13.58 18.27 -16.36
C LEU A 365 -13.22 16.95 -17.05
N PHE A 366 -13.38 15.83 -16.32
CA PHE A 366 -13.14 14.49 -16.81
C PHE A 366 -13.99 14.13 -18.04
N TYR A 367 -15.22 14.65 -18.15
CA TYR A 367 -16.11 14.35 -19.28
C TYR A 367 -16.06 15.42 -20.38
N SER A 368 -15.74 16.67 -20.03
CA SER A 368 -15.73 17.78 -20.97
C SER A 368 -14.41 17.93 -21.73
N ALA A 369 -13.28 17.54 -21.14
CA ALA A 369 -11.96 17.58 -21.78
C ALA A 369 -11.88 16.63 -22.99
N GLU A 370 -11.06 16.97 -24.00
CA GLU A 370 -10.90 16.15 -25.21
C GLU A 370 -10.37 14.74 -24.90
N GLU A 371 -9.29 14.65 -24.13
CA GLU A 371 -8.74 13.36 -23.69
C GLU A 371 -9.72 12.57 -22.82
N GLY A 372 -10.55 13.28 -22.05
CA GLY A 372 -11.66 12.71 -21.29
C GLY A 372 -12.69 12.03 -22.20
N ARG A 373 -13.14 12.73 -23.25
CA ARG A 373 -14.06 12.19 -24.26
C ARG A 373 -13.48 11.00 -25.02
N ARG A 374 -12.18 11.04 -25.35
CA ARG A 374 -11.47 9.90 -25.98
C ARG A 374 -11.43 8.66 -25.08
N ASN A 375 -11.47 8.84 -23.75
CA ASN A 375 -11.43 7.78 -22.75
C ASN A 375 -12.79 7.59 -22.03
N PHE A 376 -13.90 8.02 -22.63
CA PHE A 376 -15.22 8.04 -22.00
C PHE A 376 -15.65 6.69 -21.41
N TYR A 377 -15.42 5.58 -22.12
CA TYR A 377 -15.72 4.24 -21.61
C TYR A 377 -14.93 3.88 -20.36
N ALA A 378 -13.66 4.28 -20.26
CA ALA A 378 -12.85 4.04 -19.07
C ALA A 378 -13.38 4.84 -17.86
N LEU A 379 -13.83 6.08 -18.10
CA LEU A 379 -14.47 6.91 -17.07
C LEU A 379 -15.79 6.31 -16.58
N LEU A 380 -16.62 5.78 -17.49
CA LEU A 380 -17.87 5.10 -17.11
C LEU A 380 -17.61 3.81 -16.33
N GLN A 381 -16.60 3.02 -16.71
CA GLN A 381 -16.18 1.84 -15.94
C GLN A 381 -15.71 2.22 -14.53
N HIS A 382 -14.99 3.33 -14.41
CA HIS A 382 -14.56 3.86 -13.12
C HIS A 382 -15.77 4.32 -12.28
N LEU A 383 -16.71 5.05 -12.86
CA LEU A 383 -17.94 5.45 -12.19
C LEU A 383 -18.76 4.22 -11.70
N SER A 384 -18.88 3.17 -12.51
CA SER A 384 -19.51 1.91 -12.11
C SER A 384 -18.87 1.31 -10.85
N VAL A 385 -17.53 1.26 -10.84
CA VAL A 385 -16.75 0.81 -9.66
C VAL A 385 -17.04 1.67 -8.44
N LEU A 386 -17.11 2.99 -8.58
CA LEU A 386 -17.41 3.90 -7.47
C LEU A 386 -18.82 3.70 -6.91
N ILE A 387 -19.84 3.61 -7.78
CA ILE A 387 -21.23 3.36 -7.35
C ILE A 387 -21.32 2.04 -6.59
N ARG A 388 -20.73 0.97 -7.12
CA ARG A 388 -20.71 -0.34 -6.46
C ARG A 388 -19.90 -0.31 -5.16
N GLY A 389 -18.79 0.43 -5.14
CA GLY A 389 -17.95 0.60 -3.96
C GLY A 389 -18.70 1.29 -2.82
N ILE A 390 -19.38 2.40 -3.12
CA ILE A 390 -20.26 3.10 -2.17
C ILE A 390 -21.40 2.21 -1.71
N GLY A 391 -22.06 1.49 -2.61
CA GLY A 391 -23.10 0.52 -2.23
C GLY A 391 -22.60 -0.60 -1.31
N ARG A 392 -21.28 -0.83 -1.24
CA ARG A 392 -20.67 -1.84 -0.36
C ARG A 392 -20.25 -1.28 1.00
N VAL A 393 -19.59 -0.13 1.04
CA VAL A 393 -19.02 0.44 2.29
C VAL A 393 -19.91 1.51 2.92
N GLY A 394 -20.81 2.10 2.13
CA GLY A 394 -21.69 3.17 2.54
C GLY A 394 -22.89 2.68 3.34
N THR A 395 -23.66 3.65 3.81
CA THR A 395 -24.87 3.51 4.60
C THR A 395 -26.11 3.86 3.79
N GLU A 396 -27.30 3.73 4.37
CA GLU A 396 -28.56 4.15 3.71
C GLU A 396 -28.55 5.65 3.33
N VAL A 397 -27.80 6.49 4.04
CA VAL A 397 -27.65 7.93 3.72
C VAL A 397 -26.97 8.12 2.37
N ASP A 398 -26.11 7.19 1.97
CA ASP A 398 -25.34 7.26 0.73
C ASP A 398 -26.17 6.87 -0.51
N LEU A 399 -27.38 6.33 -0.31
CA LEU A 399 -28.37 6.18 -1.38
C LEU A 399 -28.72 7.54 -2.00
N LEU A 400 -28.76 8.61 -1.20
CA LEU A 400 -29.00 9.97 -1.69
C LEU A 400 -27.86 10.46 -2.60
N LEU A 401 -26.62 10.03 -2.34
CA LEU A 401 -25.47 10.36 -3.16
C LEU A 401 -25.56 9.64 -4.52
N ILE A 402 -25.95 8.36 -4.51
CA ILE A 402 -26.15 7.55 -5.73
C ILE A 402 -27.33 8.09 -6.54
N ASP A 403 -28.43 8.47 -5.89
CA ASP A 403 -29.59 9.04 -6.58
C ASP A 403 -29.23 10.34 -7.30
N ARG A 404 -28.42 11.23 -6.72
CA ARG A 404 -27.96 12.45 -7.42
C ARG A 404 -27.21 12.14 -8.71
N VAL A 405 -26.38 11.09 -8.71
CA VAL A 405 -25.67 10.64 -9.92
C VAL A 405 -26.65 10.14 -10.97
N ARG A 406 -27.72 9.44 -10.54
CA ARG A 406 -28.79 8.96 -11.43
C ARG A 406 -29.61 10.11 -12.04
N TRP A 407 -29.94 11.14 -11.26
CA TRP A 407 -30.77 12.28 -11.69
C TRP A 407 -29.99 13.40 -12.39
N GLY A 408 -28.66 13.41 -12.32
CA GLY A 408 -27.80 14.34 -13.05
C GLY A 408 -27.69 14.05 -14.56
N VAL A 409 -28.20 12.91 -15.03
CA VAL A 409 -28.30 12.59 -16.45
C VAL A 409 -29.61 13.19 -16.98
N PRO A 410 -29.60 14.25 -17.81
CA PRO A 410 -30.82 14.67 -18.49
C PRO A 410 -31.31 13.50 -19.34
N GLU A 411 -32.60 13.17 -19.23
CA GLU A 411 -33.25 12.13 -20.03
C GLU A 411 -32.89 12.36 -21.51
N SER A 412 -32.05 11.49 -22.07
CA SER A 412 -31.86 11.45 -23.51
C SER A 412 -33.18 11.01 -24.14
N PRO A 413 -33.76 11.76 -25.10
CA PRO A 413 -35.07 11.46 -25.67
C PRO A 413 -35.11 10.20 -26.55
N LEU A 414 -34.07 9.34 -26.51
CA LEU A 414 -33.88 8.22 -27.42
C LEU A 414 -34.17 6.83 -26.83
N CYS A 415 -34.73 6.74 -25.62
CA CYS A 415 -35.25 5.47 -25.12
C CYS A 415 -36.47 5.66 -24.20
N PRO A 416 -37.71 5.40 -24.68
CA PRO A 416 -38.83 5.30 -23.77
C PRO A 416 -38.66 4.02 -22.93
N LEU A 417 -38.56 4.19 -21.61
CA LEU A 417 -38.72 3.08 -20.67
C LEU A 417 -40.12 2.47 -20.85
N PRO A 418 -40.25 1.12 -20.84
CA PRO A 418 -41.58 0.51 -20.88
C PRO A 418 -42.31 0.83 -19.57
N PRO A 419 -43.63 1.10 -19.62
CA PRO A 419 -44.38 1.48 -18.44
C PRO A 419 -44.40 0.33 -17.43
N ALA A 420 -44.19 0.70 -16.17
CA ALA A 420 -44.24 -0.20 -15.02
C ALA A 420 -45.55 -1.00 -15.03
N ALA A 421 -45.43 -2.33 -15.03
CA ALA A 421 -46.56 -3.22 -14.84
C ALA A 421 -47.18 -2.94 -13.47
N ALA A 422 -48.35 -2.33 -13.46
CA ALA A 422 -49.20 -2.25 -12.30
C ALA A 422 -49.65 -3.68 -11.95
N THR A 423 -49.02 -4.28 -10.94
CA THR A 423 -49.62 -5.35 -10.16
C THR A 423 -50.93 -4.82 -9.57
N ARG A 424 -52.05 -5.21 -10.19
CA ARG A 424 -53.37 -5.16 -9.56
C ARG A 424 -53.53 -6.42 -8.73
N CYS A 425 -53.76 -6.23 -7.44
CA CYS A 425 -54.42 -7.20 -6.59
C CYS A 425 -55.77 -7.59 -7.20
N GLY A 426 -56.05 -8.89 -7.13
CA GLY A 426 -57.28 -9.57 -7.53
C GLY A 426 -57.09 -11.06 -7.29
#